data_AF-A0A8J6R2E1-F1
#
_entry.id   AF-A0A8J6R2E1-F1
#
_cell.length_a   1.000
_cell.length_b   1.000
_cell.length_c   1.000
_cell.angle_alpha   90.00
_cell.angle_beta   90.00
_cell.angle_gamma   90.00
#
_symmetry.space_group_name_H-M   'P 1'
#
loop_
_entity.id
_entity.type
_entity.pdbx_description
1 polymer ?
#
loop_
_entity_poly.entity_id
_entity_poly.type
_entity_poly.pdbx_seq_one_letter_code
_entity_poly.pdbx_strand_id
1 'polypeptide(L)'
;MSTRFFVSVEEKTRLFHAELVKAGVEYQQASRVAKVLAQNQFEESLPPEEAQLTEEACRIWLQHRQRLNFIEQTLASFSAKPTTEISATKLTESNCKNCAGSNQSLG
;
A
#
# COMPACT_ATOMS: atom_id res chain seq x y z
N MET A 1 -9.52 -5.90 20.67
CA MET A 1 -9.75 -4.66 21.47
C MET A 1 -9.77 -3.48 20.52
N SER A 2 -10.91 -2.84 20.30
CA SER A 2 -11.00 -1.65 19.45
C SER A 2 -10.76 -0.42 20.32
N THR A 3 -9.51 0.03 20.38
CA THR A 3 -9.15 1.30 21.02
C THR A 3 -9.65 2.43 20.14
N ARG A 4 -10.77 3.05 20.53
CA ARG A 4 -11.20 4.32 19.94
C ARG A 4 -10.26 5.42 20.43
N PHE A 5 -9.31 5.81 19.60
CA PHE A 5 -8.50 7.00 19.85
C PHE A 5 -9.39 8.24 19.68
N PHE A 6 -9.63 8.97 20.76
CA PHE A 6 -10.20 10.31 20.69
C PHE A 6 -9.10 11.27 20.23
N VAL A 7 -9.12 11.64 18.96
CA VAL A 7 -8.23 12.64 18.39
C VAL A 7 -8.87 14.02 18.57
N SER A 8 -8.17 14.95 19.23
CA SER A 8 -8.65 16.33 19.42
C SER A 8 -8.78 17.05 18.07
N VAL A 9 -9.59 18.10 18.00
CA VAL A 9 -9.70 18.94 16.79
C VAL A 9 -8.34 19.51 16.42
N GLU A 10 -7.56 19.96 17.40
CA GLU A 10 -6.19 20.45 17.20
C GLU A 10 -5.27 19.40 16.56
N GLU A 11 -5.31 18.16 17.06
CA GLU A 11 -4.51 17.08 16.50
C GLU A 11 -4.98 16.70 15.08
N LYS A 12 -6.28 16.69 14.83
CA LYS A 12 -6.82 16.51 13.47
C LYS A 12 -6.33 17.61 12.52
N THR A 13 -6.37 18.88 12.95
CA THR A 13 -5.87 20.01 12.15
C THR A 13 -4.39 19.82 11.82
N ARG A 14 -3.58 19.43 12.81
CA ARG A 14 -2.15 19.19 12.59
C ARG A 14 -1.90 18.06 11.57
N LEU A 15 -2.64 16.96 11.69
CA LEU A 15 -2.52 15.82 10.78
C LEU A 15 -2.94 16.20 9.35
N PHE A 16 -4.08 16.86 9.18
CA PHE A 16 -4.52 17.30 7.86
C PHE A 16 -3.56 18.31 7.24
N HIS A 17 -3.07 19.28 8.02
CA HIS A 17 -2.11 20.27 7.53
C HIS A 17 -0.84 19.60 7.01
N ALA A 18 -0.26 18.68 7.77
CA ALA A 18 0.94 17.95 7.38
C ALA A 18 0.73 17.13 6.10
N GLU A 19 -0.38 16.42 5.99
CA GLU A 19 -0.70 15.61 4.82
C GLU A 19 -0.95 16.44 3.56
N LEU A 20 -1.63 17.58 3.69
CA LEU A 20 -1.86 18.51 2.57
C LEU A 20 -0.55 19.14 2.08
N VAL A 21 0.31 19.59 3.00
CA VAL A 21 1.63 20.15 2.64
C VAL A 21 2.49 19.08 1.96
N LYS A 22 2.50 17.85 2.48
CA LYS A 22 3.22 16.72 1.87
C LYS A 22 2.71 16.40 0.46
N ALA A 23 1.42 16.57 0.23
CA ALA A 23 0.83 16.39 -1.10
C ALA A 23 1.19 17.51 -2.09
N GLY A 24 1.71 18.64 -1.62
CA GLY A 24 2.12 19.78 -2.43
C GLY A 24 1.14 20.97 -2.41
N VAL A 25 0.16 20.98 -1.50
CA VAL A 25 -0.72 22.13 -1.29
C VAL A 25 0.08 23.27 -0.65
N GLU A 26 -0.17 24.51 -1.08
CA GLU A 26 0.49 25.69 -0.52
C GLU A 26 0.24 25.78 0.99
N TYR A 27 1.24 26.20 1.75
CA TYR A 27 1.25 26.10 3.21
C TYR A 27 0.08 26.83 3.89
N GLN A 28 -0.23 28.06 3.46
CA GLN A 28 -1.34 28.85 4.00
C GLN A 28 -2.69 28.26 3.59
N GLN A 29 -2.83 27.83 2.33
CA GLN A 29 -4.03 27.12 1.86
C GLN A 29 -4.27 25.83 2.67
N ALA A 30 -3.23 25.02 2.86
CA ALA A 30 -3.29 23.80 3.66
C ALA A 30 -3.72 24.10 5.11
N SER A 31 -3.27 25.23 5.69
CA SER A 31 -3.64 25.60 7.07
C SER A 31 -5.12 25.94 7.19
N ARG A 32 -5.69 26.68 6.21
CA ARG A 32 -7.11 27.00 6.16
C ARG A 32 -7.96 25.73 6.01
N VAL A 33 -7.65 24.93 5.00
CA VAL A 33 -8.40 23.69 4.70
C VAL A 33 -8.32 22.68 5.85
N ALA A 34 -7.16 22.56 6.50
CA ALA A 34 -7.01 21.66 7.65
C ALA A 34 -7.93 22.01 8.82
N LYS A 35 -8.22 23.30 9.05
CA LYS A 35 -9.18 23.73 10.07
C LYS A 35 -10.61 23.35 9.70
N VAL A 36 -10.99 23.59 8.44
CA VAL A 36 -12.30 23.22 7.90
C VAL A 36 -12.55 21.71 8.05
N LEU A 37 -11.58 20.88 7.60
CA LEU A 37 -11.66 19.43 7.69
C LEU A 37 -11.70 18.92 9.14
N ALA A 38 -10.89 19.49 10.03
CA ALA A 38 -10.84 19.08 11.44
C ALA A 38 -12.13 19.38 12.21
N GLN A 39 -12.83 20.44 11.81
CA GLN A 39 -14.10 20.86 12.41
C GLN A 39 -15.31 20.06 11.87
N ASN A 40 -15.11 19.13 10.91
CA ASN A 40 -16.19 18.40 10.24
C ASN A 40 -17.29 19.33 9.70
N GLN A 41 -16.93 20.55 9.28
CA GLN A 41 -17.89 21.43 8.63
C GLN A 41 -18.10 20.90 7.20
N PHE A 42 -19.19 20.17 7.00
CA PHE A 42 -19.60 19.69 5.70
C PHE A 42 -20.15 20.86 4.87
N GLU A 43 -20.06 20.72 3.54
CA GLU A 43 -20.27 21.76 2.51
C GLU A 43 -21.51 22.63 2.68
N GLU A 44 -22.57 22.16 3.36
CA GLU A 44 -23.81 22.90 3.58
C GLU A 44 -23.67 24.18 4.43
N SER A 45 -22.55 24.38 5.13
CA SER A 45 -22.29 25.59 5.94
C SER A 45 -21.04 26.37 5.54
N LEU A 46 -20.32 25.95 4.49
CA LEU A 46 -19.07 26.61 4.11
C LEU A 46 -19.33 27.77 3.13
N PRO A 47 -18.63 28.90 3.29
CA PRO A 47 -18.58 29.93 2.25
C PRO A 47 -18.12 29.31 0.92
N PRO A 48 -18.66 29.74 -0.24
CA PRO A 48 -18.30 29.17 -1.54
C PRO A 48 -16.80 29.17 -1.83
N GLU A 49 -16.07 30.19 -1.37
CA GLU A 49 -14.61 30.28 -1.50
C GLU A 49 -13.90 29.16 -0.72
N GLU A 50 -14.30 28.92 0.54
CA GLU A 50 -13.70 27.87 1.38
C GLU A 50 -14.04 26.47 0.85
N ALA A 51 -15.25 26.29 0.30
CA ALA A 51 -15.64 25.05 -0.36
C ALA A 51 -14.75 24.75 -1.57
N GLN A 52 -14.56 25.72 -2.47
CA GLN A 52 -13.68 25.58 -3.63
C GLN A 52 -12.21 25.32 -3.24
N LEU A 53 -11.71 26.06 -2.24
CA LEU A 53 -10.35 25.85 -1.74
C LEU A 53 -10.15 24.45 -1.14
N THR A 54 -11.16 23.96 -0.42
CA THR A 54 -11.17 22.63 0.18
C THR A 54 -11.24 21.55 -0.88
N GLU A 55 -12.10 21.70 -1.88
CA GLU A 55 -12.22 20.77 -3.01
C GLU A 55 -10.88 20.64 -3.76
N GLU A 56 -10.25 21.77 -4.09
CA GLU A 56 -8.96 21.77 -4.81
C GLU A 56 -7.86 21.08 -4.01
N ALA A 57 -7.73 21.42 -2.72
CA ALA A 57 -6.73 20.82 -1.84
C ALA A 57 -6.95 19.31 -1.67
N CYS A 58 -8.20 18.87 -1.50
CA CYS A 58 -8.57 17.46 -1.43
C CYS A 58 -8.26 16.72 -2.75
N ARG A 59 -8.49 17.35 -3.90
CA ARG A 59 -8.15 16.80 -5.22
C ARG A 59 -6.65 16.56 -5.37
N ILE A 60 -5.83 17.55 -5.00
CA ILE A 60 -4.36 17.44 -5.00
C ILE A 60 -3.92 16.29 -4.09
N TRP A 61 -4.45 16.22 -2.87
CA TRP A 61 -4.13 15.15 -1.93
C TRP A 61 -4.53 13.76 -2.45
N LEU A 62 -5.71 13.64 -3.06
CA LEU A 62 -6.18 12.37 -3.62
C LEU A 62 -5.27 11.87 -4.75
N GLN A 63 -4.90 12.75 -5.68
CA GLN A 63 -3.95 12.42 -6.75
C GLN A 63 -2.59 11.98 -6.19
N HIS A 64 -2.08 12.69 -5.17
CA HIS A 64 -0.85 12.33 -4.49
C HIS A 64 -0.95 10.93 -3.85
N ARG A 65 -2.05 10.65 -3.15
CA ARG A 65 -2.27 9.36 -2.48
C ARG A 65 -2.38 8.20 -3.47
N GLN A 66 -3.09 8.40 -4.59
CA GLN A 66 -3.17 7.41 -5.67
C GLN A 66 -1.78 7.10 -6.26
N ARG A 67 -0.97 8.15 -6.51
CA ARG A 67 0.40 7.98 -7.00
C ARG A 67 1.27 7.20 -6.00
N LEU A 68 1.22 7.55 -4.71
CA LEU A 68 1.97 6.83 -3.68
C LEU A 68 1.54 5.36 -3.61
N ASN A 69 0.24 5.09 -3.67
CA ASN A 69 -0.27 3.73 -3.64
C ASN A 69 0.23 2.90 -4.83
N PHE A 70 0.23 3.49 -6.04
CA PHE A 70 0.81 2.85 -7.22
C PHE A 70 2.30 2.53 -7.05
N ILE A 71 3.08 3.46 -6.50
CA ILE A 71 4.51 3.26 -6.22
C ILE A 71 4.71 2.16 -5.17
N GLU A 72 3.94 2.17 -4.08
CA GLU A 72 3.99 1.14 -3.03
C GLU A 72 3.72 -0.26 -3.60
N GLN A 73 2.67 -0.40 -4.43
CA GLN A 73 2.35 -1.67 -5.11
C GLN A 73 3.47 -2.12 -6.06
N THR A 74 4.03 -1.18 -6.80
CA THR A 74 5.14 -1.44 -7.73
C THR A 74 6.41 -1.88 -6.99
N LEU A 75 6.75 -1.24 -5.87
CA LEU A 75 7.90 -1.63 -5.05
C LEU A 75 7.68 -3.00 -4.39
N ALA A 76 6.46 -3.31 -3.97
CA ALA A 76 6.13 -4.61 -3.41
C ALA A 76 6.36 -5.76 -4.43
N SER A 77 6.06 -5.54 -5.72
CA SER A 77 6.30 -6.56 -6.75
C SER A 77 7.79 -6.80 -6.99
N PHE A 78 8.65 -5.79 -6.82
CA PHE A 78 10.11 -5.95 -6.87
C PHE A 78 10.71 -6.58 -5.60
N SER A 79 10.06 -6.43 -4.45
CA SER A 79 10.50 -7.00 -3.18
C SER A 79 10.06 -8.46 -2.97
N ALA A 80 9.15 -8.97 -3.80
CA ALA A 80 8.81 -10.40 -3.80
C ALA A 80 10.03 -11.18 -4.31
N LYS A 81 10.81 -11.78 -3.40
CA LYS A 81 11.83 -12.75 -3.78
C LYS A 81 11.15 -13.83 -4.63
N PRO A 82 11.74 -14.26 -5.77
CA PRO A 82 11.34 -15.53 -6.35
C PRO A 82 11.69 -16.60 -5.31
N THR A 83 10.69 -17.15 -4.64
CA THR A 83 10.86 -18.42 -3.93
C THR A 83 11.08 -19.45 -5.03
N THR A 84 12.35 -19.69 -5.36
CA THR A 84 12.78 -20.91 -6.02
C THR A 84 12.46 -22.06 -5.06
N GLU A 85 11.22 -22.53 -5.10
CA GLU A 85 10.93 -23.93 -4.84
C GLU A 85 11.48 -24.72 -6.04
N ILE A 86 12.81 -24.83 -6.10
CA ILE A 86 13.41 -26.02 -6.70
C ILE A 86 13.08 -27.12 -5.70
N SER A 87 11.91 -27.72 -5.89
CA SER A 87 11.59 -29.02 -5.32
C SER A 87 12.66 -29.96 -5.84
N ALA A 88 13.67 -30.21 -5.00
CA ALA A 88 14.70 -31.19 -5.24
C ALA A 88 13.99 -32.48 -5.65
N THR A 89 14.24 -32.87 -6.90
CA THR A 89 13.98 -34.21 -7.40
C THR A 89 14.59 -35.20 -6.42
N LYS A 90 13.75 -35.82 -5.59
CA LYS A 90 14.07 -37.13 -5.01
C LYS A 90 14.02 -38.14 -6.15
N LEU A 91 15.10 -38.17 -6.95
CA LEU A 91 15.52 -39.39 -7.62
C LEU A 91 16.10 -40.30 -6.54
N THR A 92 15.21 -40.96 -5.80
CA THR A 92 15.59 -42.16 -5.06
C THR A 92 15.39 -43.33 -5.99
N GLU A 93 16.51 -43.80 -6.53
CA GLU A 93 16.70 -45.18 -6.96
C GLU A 93 16.07 -46.12 -5.93
N SER A 94 15.16 -46.99 -6.36
CA SER A 94 15.02 -48.33 -5.83
C SER A 94 13.90 -49.07 -6.58
N ASN A 95 14.27 -50.27 -7.03
CA ASN A 95 13.40 -51.41 -7.28
C ASN A 95 13.00 -51.71 -8.73
N CYS A 96 13.99 -51.78 -9.63
CA CYS A 96 13.95 -52.78 -10.71
C CYS A 96 14.36 -54.14 -10.12
N LYS A 97 13.39 -54.91 -9.61
CA LYS A 97 13.53 -56.37 -9.45
C LYS A 97 12.86 -57.05 -10.65
N ASN A 98 13.57 -58.02 -11.21
CA ASN A 98 13.19 -58.95 -12.29
C ASN A 98 13.60 -58.53 -13.70
N CYS A 99 14.87 -58.74 -14.02
CA CYS A 99 15.26 -59.31 -15.31
C CYS A 99 16.26 -60.43 -15.02
N ALA A 100 15.73 -61.65 -14.84
CA ALA A 100 16.53 -62.86 -14.85
C ALA A 100 17.02 -63.09 -16.28
N GLY A 101 18.32 -62.99 -16.48
CA GLY A 101 19.00 -63.23 -17.74
C GLY A 101 20.36 -63.86 -17.49
N SER A 102 20.36 -65.07 -16.95
CA SER A 102 21.54 -65.94 -17.00
C SER A 102 21.65 -66.47 -18.43
N ASN A 103 22.72 -66.10 -19.14
CA ASN A 103 23.31 -66.99 -20.13
C ASN A 103 24.84 -66.91 -19.98
N GLN A 104 25.40 -68.10 -19.78
CA GLN A 104 26.81 -68.40 -19.56
C GLN A 104 27.56 -68.55 -20.90
N SER A 105 28.89 -68.65 -20.76
CA SER A 105 29.91 -69.14 -21.72
C SER A 105 30.46 -68.06 -22.66
N LEU A 106 31.70 -67.54 -22.53
CA LEU A 106 33.05 -68.15 -22.39
C LEU A 106 33.35 -69.21 -23.46
N GLY A 107 34.36 -68.92 -24.30
CA GLY A 107 35.06 -69.89 -25.15
C GLY A 107 34.89 -69.63 -26.64
#